data_AF-A0A960RPN5-F1
#
_entry.id   AF-A0A960RPN5-F1
#
_cell.length_a   1.000
_cell.length_b   1.000
_cell.length_c   1.000
_cell.angle_alpha   90.00
_cell.angle_beta   90.00
_cell.angle_gamma   90.00
#
_symmetry.space_group_name_H-M   'P 1'
#
loop_
_entity.id
_entity.type
_entity.pdbx_description
1 polymer ?
#
loop_
_entity_poly.entity_id
_entity_poly.type
_entity_poly.pdbx_seq_one_letter_code
_entity_poly.pdbx_strand_id
1 'polypeptide(L)'
;PAKNFMPSPGRLEYFIPPCGPDVRIDTACYSGYSIPPYYDSMIAKLIVRGKTRSDALANAKSALKAFHIGPIHSTIPFHLFMLEYTPFIEGEDYTIGHIDQMLEEGCTFVLEPVGMLE
;
A
#
# COMPACT_ATOMS: atom_id res chain seq x y z
N PRO A 1 2.67 8.74 -0.13
CA PRO A 1 3.91 8.61 -0.93
C PRO A 1 4.37 9.92 -1.58
N ALA A 2 3.48 10.60 -2.33
CA ALA A 2 3.77 11.81 -3.12
C ALA A 2 4.42 13.00 -2.36
N LYS A 3 4.33 13.04 -1.03
CA LYS A 3 5.01 14.03 -0.18
C LYS A 3 6.26 13.44 0.48
N ASN A 4 7.13 12.81 -0.31
CA ASN A 4 8.35 12.15 0.17
C ASN A 4 8.13 11.23 1.39
N PHE A 5 7.08 10.39 1.32
CA PHE A 5 6.70 9.48 2.41
C PHE A 5 6.48 10.14 3.80
N MET A 6 6.15 11.44 3.83
CA MET A 6 5.82 12.13 5.07
C MET A 6 4.68 11.41 5.83
N PRO A 7 4.84 11.14 7.14
CA PRO A 7 3.80 10.52 7.96
C PRO A 7 2.51 11.34 7.96
N SER A 8 1.36 10.65 8.05
CA SER A 8 0.03 11.26 8.06
C SER A 8 -0.73 10.84 9.32
N PRO A 9 -0.35 11.35 10.52
CA PRO A 9 -1.10 11.06 11.74
C PRO A 9 -2.51 11.66 11.67
N GLY A 10 -3.45 11.06 12.38
CA GLY A 10 -4.83 11.49 12.35
C GLY A 10 -5.81 10.41 12.79
N ARG A 11 -7.09 10.76 12.78
CA ARG A 11 -8.16 9.81 13.08
C ARG A 11 -8.50 8.99 11.84
N LEU A 12 -8.60 7.68 12.00
CA LEU A 12 -9.17 6.78 11.01
C LEU A 12 -10.69 6.89 11.10
N GLU A 13 -11.34 7.56 10.17
CA GLU A 13 -12.80 7.57 10.12
C GLU A 13 -13.32 6.22 9.65
N TYR A 14 -12.67 5.65 8.64
CA TYR A 14 -12.94 4.31 8.16
C TYR A 14 -11.64 3.51 8.03
N PHE A 15 -11.70 2.28 8.52
CA PHE A 15 -10.67 1.26 8.37
C PHE A 15 -11.37 -0.05 7.99
N ILE A 16 -11.34 -0.37 6.70
CA ILE A 16 -11.99 -1.53 6.10
C ILE A 16 -10.88 -2.40 5.51
N PRO A 17 -10.34 -3.34 6.30
CA PRO A 17 -9.30 -4.24 5.84
C PRO A 17 -9.87 -5.23 4.81
N PRO A 18 -9.07 -5.70 3.86
CA PRO A 18 -9.48 -6.75 2.94
C PRO A 18 -9.66 -8.07 3.70
N CYS A 19 -10.53 -8.91 3.16
CA CYS A 19 -10.78 -10.26 3.66
C CYS A 19 -10.81 -11.23 2.48
N GLY A 20 -10.40 -12.47 2.68
CA GLY A 20 -10.43 -13.50 1.65
C GLY A 20 -9.50 -14.67 1.95
N PRO A 21 -9.55 -15.74 1.14
CA PRO A 21 -8.55 -16.79 1.19
C PRO A 21 -7.16 -16.19 0.95
N ASP A 22 -6.16 -16.74 1.63
CA ASP A 22 -4.75 -16.36 1.48
C ASP A 22 -4.42 -14.89 1.84
N VAL A 23 -5.33 -14.16 2.49
CA VAL A 23 -5.12 -12.79 2.98
C VAL A 23 -5.21 -12.77 4.50
N ARG A 24 -4.19 -12.22 5.16
CA ARG A 24 -4.14 -11.99 6.60
C ARG A 24 -3.78 -10.55 6.88
N ILE A 25 -4.48 -9.94 7.84
CA ILE A 25 -4.20 -8.59 8.33
C ILE A 25 -3.79 -8.67 9.79
N ASP A 26 -2.60 -8.13 10.10
CA ASP A 26 -2.17 -7.87 11.47
C ASP A 26 -2.23 -6.36 11.71
N THR A 27 -3.08 -5.92 12.65
CA THR A 27 -3.31 -4.50 12.93
C THR A 27 -3.71 -4.32 14.40
N ALA A 28 -3.33 -3.17 14.97
CA ALA A 28 -3.90 -2.67 16.23
C ALA A 28 -4.96 -1.57 15.99
N CYS A 29 -5.09 -1.13 14.73
CA CYS A 29 -5.98 -0.06 14.31
C CYS A 29 -7.37 -0.58 13.95
N TYR A 30 -8.38 0.27 14.13
CA TYR A 30 -9.79 0.02 13.83
C TYR A 30 -10.49 1.35 13.48
N SER A 31 -11.69 1.30 12.90
CA SER A 31 -12.46 2.52 12.59
C SER A 31 -12.71 3.34 13.85
N GLY A 32 -12.39 4.63 13.80
CA GLY A 32 -12.44 5.56 14.92
C GLY A 32 -11.12 5.70 15.69
N TYR A 33 -10.13 4.83 15.46
CA TYR A 33 -8.81 4.89 16.11
C TYR A 33 -8.06 6.16 15.70
N SER A 34 -7.35 6.78 16.64
CA SER A 34 -6.53 7.97 16.39
C SER A 34 -5.06 7.59 16.42
N ILE A 35 -4.38 7.74 15.28
CA ILE A 35 -2.97 7.42 15.13
C ILE A 35 -2.14 8.54 15.77
N PRO A 36 -1.40 8.24 16.85
CA PRO A 36 -0.57 9.23 17.52
C PRO A 36 0.64 9.63 16.66
N PRO A 37 1.11 10.89 16.73
CA PRO A 37 2.29 11.34 16.00
C PRO A 37 3.61 10.88 16.63
N TYR A 38 3.57 10.27 17.81
CA TYR A 38 4.76 9.95 18.63
C TYR A 38 5.35 8.57 18.36
N TYR A 39 4.63 7.71 17.64
CA TYR A 39 5.03 6.32 17.37
C TYR A 39 5.20 6.08 15.88
N ASP A 40 5.59 4.86 15.53
CA ASP A 40 5.71 4.44 14.14
C ASP A 40 4.39 4.66 13.36
N SER A 41 4.56 5.06 12.11
CA SER A 41 3.47 5.31 11.15
C SER A 41 2.84 4.03 10.59
N MET A 42 3.33 2.86 10.99
CA MET A 42 2.79 1.56 10.57
C MET A 42 1.40 1.31 11.16
N ILE A 43 0.39 1.26 10.28
CA ILE A 43 -1.02 1.08 10.65
C ILE A 43 -1.40 -0.40 10.71
N ALA A 44 -1.03 -1.14 9.67
CA ALA A 44 -1.39 -2.54 9.48
C ALA A 44 -0.35 -3.25 8.60
N LYS A 45 -0.24 -4.57 8.78
CA LYS A 45 0.54 -5.45 7.91
C LYS A 45 -0.45 -6.29 7.08
N LEU A 46 -0.38 -6.13 5.76
CA LEU A 46 -1.09 -6.99 4.81
C LEU A 46 -0.16 -8.12 4.39
N ILE A 47 -0.52 -9.34 4.77
CA ILE A 47 0.22 -10.56 4.46
C ILE A 47 -0.62 -11.36 3.49
N VAL A 48 -0.05 -11.70 2.34
CA VAL A 48 -0.72 -12.51 1.32
C VAL A 48 0.07 -13.78 1.01
N ARG A 49 -0.65 -14.83 0.62
CA ARG A 49 -0.07 -16.08 0.15
C ARG A 49 -0.55 -16.39 -1.27
N GLY A 50 0.25 -17.15 -2.00
CA GLY A 50 -0.07 -17.73 -3.30
C GLY A 50 0.66 -19.05 -3.48
N LYS A 51 0.25 -19.87 -4.44
CA LYS A 51 0.97 -21.10 -4.80
C LYS A 51 2.24 -20.78 -5.58
N THR A 52 2.16 -19.74 -6.41
CA THR A 52 3.29 -19.15 -7.13
C THR A 52 3.49 -17.69 -6.72
N ARG A 53 4.63 -17.10 -7.10
CA ARG A 53 4.89 -15.66 -6.93
C ARG A 53 3.83 -14.84 -7.66
N SER A 54 3.48 -15.22 -8.89
CA SER A 54 2.44 -14.55 -9.67
C SER A 54 1.09 -14.55 -8.95
N ASP A 55 0.69 -15.68 -8.36
CA ASP A 55 -0.56 -15.76 -7.58
C ASP A 55 -0.51 -14.84 -6.36
N ALA A 56 0.62 -14.81 -5.65
CA ALA A 56 0.79 -13.94 -4.48
C ALA A 56 0.73 -12.45 -4.85
N LEU A 57 1.33 -12.05 -5.98
CA LEU A 57 1.25 -10.67 -6.50
C LEU A 57 -0.18 -10.31 -6.91
N ALA A 58 -0.91 -11.22 -7.55
CA ALA A 58 -2.30 -11.01 -7.93
C ALA A 58 -3.23 -10.89 -6.70
N ASN A 59 -2.99 -11.72 -5.68
CA ASN A 59 -3.69 -11.66 -4.39
C ASN A 59 -3.36 -10.35 -3.65
N ALA A 60 -2.10 -9.92 -3.63
CA ALA A 60 -1.69 -8.63 -3.06
C ALA A 60 -2.41 -7.46 -3.73
N LYS A 61 -2.45 -7.46 -5.07
CA LYS A 61 -3.09 -6.38 -5.85
C LYS A 61 -4.58 -6.28 -5.55
N SER A 62 -5.26 -7.43 -5.50
CA SER A 62 -6.69 -7.50 -5.18
C SER A 62 -6.96 -7.05 -3.74
N ALA A 63 -6.16 -7.52 -2.78
CA ALA A 63 -6.30 -7.14 -1.37
C ALA A 63 -6.04 -5.65 -1.13
N LEU A 64 -5.01 -5.07 -1.76
CA LEU A 64 -4.71 -3.64 -1.67
C LEU A 64 -5.82 -2.77 -2.28
N LYS A 65 -6.41 -3.19 -3.42
CA LYS A 65 -7.55 -2.47 -4.03
C LYS A 65 -8.80 -2.50 -3.16
N ALA A 66 -9.01 -3.59 -2.40
CA ALA A 66 -10.12 -3.72 -1.47
C ALA A 66 -9.86 -3.08 -0.09
N PHE A 67 -8.63 -2.64 0.19
CA PHE A 67 -8.28 -2.02 1.47
C PHE A 67 -8.64 -0.54 1.46
N HIS A 68 -9.72 -0.20 2.16
CA HIS A 68 -10.14 1.19 2.31
C HIS A 68 -9.76 1.74 3.69
N ILE A 69 -8.97 2.81 3.68
CA ILE A 69 -8.52 3.53 4.87
C ILE A 69 -8.53 5.03 4.60
N GLY A 70 -8.98 5.82 5.57
CA GLY A 70 -8.96 7.28 5.46
C GLY A 70 -9.57 7.97 6.67
N PRO A 71 -9.55 9.32 6.69
CA PRO A 71 -9.09 10.24 5.64
C PRO A 71 -7.57 10.41 5.55
N ILE A 72 -6.79 9.76 6.41
CA ILE A 72 -5.32 9.86 6.35
C ILE A 72 -4.74 9.22 5.07
N HIS A 73 -3.53 9.64 4.71
CA HIS A 73 -2.82 9.05 3.57
C HIS A 73 -2.04 7.80 3.99
N SER A 74 -2.06 6.78 3.14
CA SER A 74 -1.35 5.50 3.34
C SER A 74 -0.34 5.23 2.23
N THR A 75 0.44 4.16 2.38
CA THR A 75 1.37 3.66 1.37
C THR A 75 0.72 2.73 0.33
N ILE A 76 -0.61 2.53 0.39
CA ILE A 76 -1.33 1.65 -0.56
C ILE A 76 -1.07 2.02 -2.03
N PRO A 77 -1.13 3.31 -2.46
CA PRO A 77 -0.86 3.66 -3.86
C PRO A 77 0.54 3.29 -4.31
N PHE A 78 1.54 3.42 -3.43
CA PHE A 78 2.92 3.00 -3.71
C PHE A 78 3.03 1.49 -3.89
N HIS A 79 2.40 0.70 -3.01
CA HIS A 79 2.44 -0.76 -3.16
C HIS A 79 1.72 -1.24 -4.42
N LEU A 80 0.60 -0.61 -4.78
CA LEU A 80 -0.10 -0.90 -6.03
C LEU A 80 0.74 -0.54 -7.26
N PHE A 81 1.44 0.59 -7.24
CA PHE A 81 2.41 0.96 -8.27
C PHE A 81 3.50 -0.12 -8.41
N MET A 82 4.09 -0.57 -7.30
CA MET A 82 5.12 -1.61 -7.34
C MET A 82 4.61 -2.93 -7.91
N LEU A 83 3.32 -3.26 -7.71
CA LEU A 83 2.67 -4.44 -8.31
C LEU A 83 2.35 -4.28 -9.80
N GLU A 84 2.70 -3.15 -10.40
CA GLU A 84 2.67 -2.88 -11.84
C GLU A 84 4.07 -2.63 -12.41
N TYR A 85 5.09 -2.61 -11.56
CA TYR A 85 6.47 -2.33 -11.93
C TYR A 85 7.19 -3.60 -12.41
N THR A 86 7.55 -3.65 -13.70
CA THR A 86 8.09 -4.86 -14.35
C THR A 86 9.28 -5.49 -13.63
N PRO A 87 10.36 -4.76 -13.27
CA PRO A 87 11.49 -5.37 -12.56
C PRO A 87 11.07 -6.01 -11.22
N PHE A 88 10.11 -5.41 -10.52
CA PHE A 88 9.55 -6.03 -9.32
C PHE A 88 8.71 -7.27 -9.65
N ILE A 89 7.92 -7.28 -10.72
CA ILE A 89 7.07 -8.41 -11.13
C ILE A 89 7.88 -9.59 -11.66
N GLU A 90 8.97 -9.33 -12.38
CA GLU A 90 9.85 -10.38 -12.90
C GLU A 90 10.81 -10.87 -11.82
N GLY A 91 11.10 -10.02 -10.83
CA GLY A 91 12.03 -10.35 -9.76
C GLY A 91 13.49 -10.22 -10.19
N GLU A 92 13.73 -9.47 -11.25
CA GLU A 92 15.04 -9.22 -11.86
C GLU A 92 15.32 -7.72 -11.86
N ASP A 93 16.60 -7.33 -11.92
CA ASP A 93 17.05 -5.95 -12.14
C ASP A 93 16.53 -4.87 -11.17
N TYR A 94 16.22 -5.23 -9.91
CA TYR A 94 15.97 -4.25 -8.84
C TYR A 94 17.03 -4.34 -7.74
N THR A 95 17.43 -3.18 -7.22
CA THR A 95 18.45 -3.06 -6.18
C THR A 95 17.90 -2.36 -4.94
N ILE A 96 18.68 -2.33 -3.86
CA ILE A 96 18.28 -1.68 -2.60
C ILE A 96 18.04 -0.17 -2.74
N GLY A 97 18.70 0.52 -3.68
CA GLY A 97 18.57 1.97 -3.90
C GLY A 97 17.55 2.34 -4.98
N HIS A 98 16.80 1.37 -5.48
CA HIS A 98 15.96 1.56 -6.64
C HIS A 98 14.82 2.56 -6.39
N ILE A 99 14.23 2.54 -5.19
CA ILE A 99 13.17 3.49 -4.83
C ILE A 99 13.72 4.93 -4.72
N ASP A 100 14.96 5.09 -4.23
CA ASP A 100 15.61 6.39 -4.13
C ASP A 100 15.87 6.96 -5.54
N GLN A 101 16.33 6.12 -6.48
CA GLN A 101 16.49 6.50 -7.89
C GLN A 101 15.16 6.96 -8.50
N MET A 102 14.08 6.22 -8.28
CA MET A 102 12.75 6.60 -8.78
C MET A 102 12.26 7.94 -8.21
N LEU A 103 12.58 8.23 -6.94
CA LEU A 103 12.26 9.52 -6.31
C LEU A 103 13.08 10.66 -6.93
N GLU A 104 14.38 10.44 -7.19
CA GLU A 104 15.26 11.40 -7.86
C GLU A 104 14.82 11.69 -9.31
N GLU A 105 14.29 10.68 -10.00
CA GLU A 105 13.68 10.80 -11.33
C GLU A 105 12.30 11.49 -11.32
N GLY A 106 11.77 11.80 -10.13
CA GLY A 106 10.52 12.55 -9.96
C GLY A 106 9.25 11.70 -9.89
N CYS A 107 9.35 10.39 -9.62
CA CYS A 107 8.18 9.53 -9.44
C CYS A 107 7.40 9.91 -8.18
N THR A 108 6.10 10.17 -8.30
CA THR A 108 5.23 10.58 -7.18
C THR A 108 4.38 9.44 -6.61
N PHE A 109 4.45 8.24 -7.21
CA PHE A 109 3.66 7.05 -6.84
C PHE A 109 2.16 7.35 -6.68
N VAL A 110 1.65 8.28 -7.48
CA VAL A 110 0.23 8.59 -7.57
C VAL A 110 -0.38 7.67 -8.61
N LEU A 111 -1.38 6.89 -8.20
CA LEU A 111 -2.26 6.24 -9.15
C LEU A 111 -3.23 7.30 -9.64
N GLU A 112 -3.36 7.49 -10.95
CA GLU A 112 -4.45 8.29 -11.47
C GLU A 112 -5.78 7.72 -10.94
N PRO A 113 -6.73 8.57 -10.53
CA PRO A 113 -8.02 8.09 -10.09
C PRO A 113 -8.66 7.31 -11.25
N VAL A 114 -8.88 6.01 -11.05
CA VAL A 114 -9.78 5.24 -11.92
C VAL A 114 -11.10 6.01 -11.89
N GLY A 115 -11.49 6.51 -13.07
CA GLY A 115 -12.55 7.50 -13.23
C GLY A 115 -13.70 7.32 -12.24
N MET A 116 -14.00 8.39 -11.50
CA MET A 116 -15.33 8.58 -10.94
C MET A 116 -16.28 8.40 -12.13
N LEU A 117 -17.00 7.28 -12.15
CA LEU A 117 -18.21 7.19 -12.96
C LEU A 117 -19.13 8.28 -12.41
N GLU A 118 -19.39 9.29 -13.24
CA GLU A 118 -20.56 10.16 -13.10
C GLU A 118 -21.85 9.34 -13.08
#